data_AF-A8W0A5-F1
#
_entry.id   AF-A8W0A5-F1
#
_cell.length_a   1.000
_cell.length_b   1.000
_cell.length_c   1.000
_cell.angle_alpha   90.00
_cell.angle_beta   90.00
_cell.angle_gamma   90.00
#
_symmetry.space_group_name_H-M   'P 1'
#
loop_
_entity.id
_entity.type
_entity.pdbx_description
1 polymer ?
#
loop_
_entity_poly.entity_id
_entity_poly.type
_entity_poly.pdbx_seq_one_letter_code
_entity_poly.pdbx_strand_id
1 'polypeptide(L)'
;MKDVNLSETKHETKPMGSCLRSMEKSELEALAISAIREHRRLIVADEAVYEEWTRASADPSVSSAVLESLQQEYAARQRKSEAQQEELSEIIDVLGYIPEVPLDGDE
;
A
#
# COMPACT_ATOMS: atom_id res chain seq x y z
N MET A 1 40.00 14.39 -17.95
CA MET A 1 38.98 14.03 -18.97
C MET A 1 38.34 12.73 -18.51
N LYS A 2 37.05 12.63 -18.18
CA LYS A 2 35.91 13.53 -18.29
C LYS A 2 34.98 13.28 -17.09
N ASP A 3 34.24 14.32 -16.73
CA ASP A 3 33.25 14.41 -15.67
C ASP A 3 32.22 13.27 -15.72
N VAL A 4 32.05 12.57 -14.59
CA VAL A 4 30.85 11.77 -14.33
C VAL A 4 29.75 12.75 -13.98
N ASN A 5 29.00 13.13 -15.01
CA ASN A 5 27.75 13.85 -14.88
C ASN A 5 26.77 12.90 -14.18
N LEU A 6 26.51 13.12 -12.88
CA LEU A 6 25.33 12.58 -12.21
C LEU A 6 24.14 13.16 -12.97
N SER A 7 23.61 12.40 -13.92
CA SER A 7 22.39 12.79 -14.60
C SER A 7 21.30 12.93 -13.55
N GLU A 8 20.82 14.17 -13.40
CA GLU A 8 19.54 14.49 -12.79
C GLU A 8 18.54 13.43 -13.21
N THR A 9 18.17 12.58 -12.26
CA THR A 9 17.04 11.69 -12.44
C THR A 9 15.85 12.62 -12.44
N LYS A 10 15.45 13.05 -13.63
CA LYS A 10 14.19 13.76 -13.84
C LYS A 10 13.14 12.84 -13.22
N HIS A 11 12.60 13.27 -12.09
CA HIS A 11 11.33 12.78 -11.61
C HIS A 11 10.31 13.12 -12.69
N GLU A 12 10.19 12.24 -13.68
CA GLU A 12 8.97 12.12 -14.46
C GLU A 12 7.91 11.79 -13.41
N THR A 13 7.26 12.85 -12.93
CA THR A 13 6.05 12.74 -12.13
C THR A 13 5.13 11.80 -12.88
N LYS A 14 4.88 10.64 -12.27
CA LYS A 14 3.90 9.67 -12.74
C LYS A 14 2.64 10.39 -13.22
N PRO A 15 1.96 9.91 -14.27
CA PRO A 15 0.73 10.51 -14.79
C PRO A 15 -0.33 10.69 -13.70
N MET A 16 -0.29 9.88 -12.64
CA MET A 16 -1.16 9.96 -11.47
C MET A 16 -1.04 11.30 -10.72
N GLY A 17 0.18 11.76 -10.41
CA GLY A 17 0.39 13.02 -9.68
C GLY A 17 -0.12 14.26 -10.43
N SER A 18 -0.14 14.24 -11.76
CA SER A 18 -0.73 15.35 -12.54
C SER A 18 -2.26 15.36 -12.45
N CYS A 19 -2.90 14.19 -12.42
CA CYS A 19 -4.34 14.06 -12.26
C CYS A 19 -4.78 14.54 -10.87
N LEU A 20 -4.08 14.09 -9.82
CA LEU A 20 -4.37 14.45 -8.43
C LEU A 20 -4.28 15.96 -8.19
N ARG A 21 -3.30 16.65 -8.79
CA ARG A 21 -3.15 18.11 -8.66
C ARG A 21 -4.27 18.92 -9.31
N SER A 22 -5.05 18.32 -10.20
CA SER A 22 -6.18 18.98 -10.86
C SER A 22 -7.53 18.78 -10.15
N MET A 23 -7.58 17.91 -9.13
CA MET A 23 -8.79 17.65 -8.35
C MET A 23 -9.07 18.80 -7.38
N GLU A 24 -10.35 19.00 -7.07
CA GLU A 24 -10.74 19.91 -6.00
C GLU A 24 -10.25 19.39 -4.65
N LYS A 25 -9.89 20.28 -3.73
CA LYS A 25 -9.34 19.89 -2.42
C LYS A 25 -10.24 18.91 -1.67
N SER A 26 -11.57 19.13 -1.70
CA SER A 26 -12.54 18.25 -1.05
C SER A 26 -12.61 16.86 -1.68
N GLU A 27 -12.41 16.75 -3.00
CA GLU A 27 -12.38 15.47 -3.69
C GLU A 27 -11.10 14.70 -3.35
N LEU A 28 -9.96 15.39 -3.30
CA LEU A 28 -8.69 14.81 -2.91
C LEU A 28 -8.70 14.34 -1.45
N GLU A 29 -9.31 15.11 -0.55
CA GLU A 29 -9.48 14.74 0.86
C GLU A 29 -10.38 13.51 1.01
N ALA A 30 -11.51 13.45 0.29
CA ALA A 30 -12.37 12.27 0.29
C ALA A 30 -11.65 11.02 -0.26
N LEU A 31 -10.83 11.19 -1.31
CA LEU A 31 -10.00 10.13 -1.85
C LEU A 31 -8.95 9.65 -0.83
N ALA A 32 -8.28 10.57 -0.14
CA ALA A 32 -7.33 10.24 0.92
C ALA A 32 -7.98 9.46 2.05
N ILE A 33 -9.16 9.90 2.52
CA ILE A 33 -9.91 9.20 3.57
C ILE A 33 -10.27 7.77 3.12
N SER A 34 -10.75 7.60 1.89
CA SER A 34 -11.06 6.28 1.34
C SER A 34 -9.82 5.39 1.24
N ALA A 35 -8.70 5.93 0.76
CA ALA A 35 -7.44 5.20 0.64
C ALA A 35 -6.87 4.81 2.01
N ILE A 36 -7.00 5.66 3.04
CA ILE A 36 -6.59 5.32 4.41
C ILE A 36 -7.43 4.16 4.97
N ARG A 37 -8.76 4.17 4.75
CA ARG A 37 -9.63 3.06 5.17
C ARG A 37 -9.23 1.75 4.49
N GLU A 38 -9.02 1.78 3.18
CA GLU A 38 -8.58 0.59 2.45
C GLU A 38 -7.21 0.10 2.93
N HIS A 39 -6.27 1.01 3.19
CA HIS A 39 -4.96 0.66 3.74
C HIS A 39 -5.07 -0.08 5.08
N ARG A 40 -5.88 0.44 6.01
CA ARG A 40 -6.15 -0.21 7.31
C ARG A 40 -6.79 -1.58 7.13
N ARG A 41 -7.76 -1.69 6.21
CA ARG A 41 -8.44 -2.96 5.89
C ARG A 41 -7.46 -4.00 5.32
N LEU A 42 -6.55 -3.59 4.45
CA LEU A 42 -5.52 -4.45 3.88
C LEU A 42 -4.55 -4.95 4.96
N ILE A 43 -4.07 -4.07 5.85
CA ILE A 43 -3.20 -4.48 6.97
C ILE A 43 -3.84 -5.58 7.80
N VAL A 44 -5.10 -5.41 8.23
CA VAL A 44 -5.81 -6.42 9.04
C VAL A 44 -5.97 -7.73 8.27
N ALA A 45 -6.34 -7.66 7.00
CA ALA A 45 -6.53 -8.85 6.17
C ALA A 45 -5.22 -9.59 5.88
N ASP A 46 -4.12 -8.87 5.70
CA ASP A 46 -2.82 -9.42 5.37
C ASP A 46 -2.12 -10.00 6.61
N GLU A 47 -2.29 -9.38 7.78
CA GLU A 47 -1.81 -9.91 9.06
C GLU A 47 -2.43 -11.29 9.34
N ALA A 48 -3.74 -11.46 9.08
CA ALA A 48 -4.39 -12.76 9.27
C ALA A 48 -3.79 -13.88 8.41
N VAL A 49 -3.35 -13.56 7.19
CA VAL A 49 -2.67 -14.54 6.31
C VAL A 49 -1.25 -14.81 6.79
N TYR A 50 -0.53 -13.79 7.23
CA TYR A 50 0.81 -13.94 7.81
C TYR A 50 0.80 -14.80 9.07
N GLU A 51 -0.14 -14.58 9.98
CA GLU A 51 -0.34 -15.38 11.18
C GLU A 51 -0.64 -16.85 10.84
N GLU A 52 -1.50 -17.09 9.85
CA GLU A 52 -1.84 -18.45 9.43
C GLU A 52 -0.65 -19.15 8.75
N TRP A 53 0.07 -18.45 7.88
CA TRP A 53 1.29 -18.98 7.29
C TRP A 53 2.35 -19.31 8.35
N THR A 54 2.52 -18.44 9.35
CA THR A 54 3.45 -18.65 10.46
C THR A 54 3.05 -19.86 11.30
N ARG A 55 1.76 -19.99 11.62
CA ARG A 55 1.20 -21.14 12.36
C ARG A 55 1.40 -22.44 11.58
N ALA A 56 1.03 -22.46 10.30
CA ALA A 56 1.15 -23.61 9.43
C ALA A 56 2.62 -24.04 9.25
N SER A 57 3.53 -23.07 9.13
CA SER A 57 4.97 -23.34 8.97
C SER A 57 5.61 -23.96 10.21
N ALA A 58 5.01 -23.75 11.39
CA ALA A 58 5.45 -24.37 12.64
C ALA A 58 4.85 -25.78 12.88
N ASP A 59 3.86 -26.19 12.08
CA ASP A 59 3.19 -27.49 12.21
C ASP A 59 3.75 -28.50 11.20
N PRO A 60 4.49 -29.54 11.64
CA PRO A 60 5.09 -30.55 10.76
C PRO A 60 4.05 -31.46 10.09
N SER A 61 2.79 -31.41 10.49
CA SER A 61 1.71 -32.16 9.85
C SER A 61 1.16 -31.47 8.59
N VAL A 62 1.44 -30.17 8.41
CA VAL A 62 1.02 -29.41 7.24
C VAL A 62 1.86 -29.80 6.02
N SER A 63 1.19 -30.03 4.89
CA SER A 63 1.88 -30.42 3.66
C SER A 63 2.64 -29.24 3.05
N SER A 64 3.73 -29.54 2.36
CA SER A 64 4.53 -28.52 1.64
C SER A 64 3.71 -27.73 0.61
N ALA A 65 2.73 -28.36 -0.04
CA ALA A 65 1.85 -27.69 -1.01
C ALA A 65 0.96 -26.63 -0.35
N VAL A 66 0.47 -26.88 0.87
CA VAL A 66 -0.32 -25.90 1.63
C VAL A 66 0.57 -24.73 2.05
N LEU A 67 1.80 -25.00 2.52
CA LEU A 67 2.75 -23.96 2.87
C LEU A 67 3.13 -23.08 1.68
N GLU A 68 3.36 -23.67 0.51
CA GLU A 68 3.66 -22.94 -0.72
C GLU A 68 2.48 -22.05 -1.15
N SER A 69 1.24 -22.54 -1.05
CA SER A 69 0.05 -21.75 -1.35
C SER A 69 -0.09 -20.55 -0.41
N LEU A 70 0.15 -20.72 0.90
CA LEU A 70 0.11 -19.62 1.87
C LEU A 70 1.21 -18.59 1.61
N GLN A 71 2.43 -19.05 1.26
CA GLN A 71 3.53 -18.17 0.90
C GLN A 71 3.23 -17.34 -0.36
N GLN A 72 2.65 -17.97 -1.39
CA GLN A 72 2.26 -17.28 -2.63
C GLN A 72 1.16 -16.25 -2.38
N GLU A 73 0.16 -16.59 -1.56
CA GLU A 73 -0.91 -15.68 -1.16
C GLU A 73 -0.35 -14.47 -0.39
N TYR A 74 0.53 -14.71 0.59
CA TYR A 74 1.23 -13.66 1.32
C TYR A 74 2.01 -12.74 0.37
N ALA A 75 2.80 -13.29 -0.56
CA ALA A 75 3.57 -12.50 -1.51
C ALA A 75 2.68 -11.71 -2.51
N ALA A 76 1.51 -12.24 -2.86
CA ALA A 76 0.55 -11.53 -3.70
C ALA A 76 -0.08 -10.34 -2.97
N ARG A 77 -0.44 -10.54 -1.69
CA ARG A 77 -0.97 -9.50 -0.82
C ARG A 77 0.02 -8.40 -0.52
N GLN A 78 1.25 -8.77 -0.17
CA GLN A 78 2.32 -7.82 0.07
C GLN A 78 2.50 -6.86 -1.12
N ARG A 79 2.57 -7.38 -2.35
CA ARG A 79 2.67 -6.54 -3.56
C ARG A 79 1.46 -5.62 -3.75
N LYS A 80 0.26 -6.10 -3.45
CA LYS A 80 -0.96 -5.28 -3.53
C LYS A 80 -0.94 -4.16 -2.50
N SER A 81 -0.55 -4.46 -1.27
CA SER A 81 -0.50 -3.50 -0.16
C SER A 81 0.60 -2.46 -0.36
N GLU A 82 1.76 -2.85 -0.90
CA GLU A 82 2.82 -1.92 -1.31
C GLU A 82 2.33 -0.95 -2.40
N ALA A 83 1.65 -1.45 -3.44
CA ALA A 83 1.10 -0.60 -4.50
C ALA A 83 0.04 0.37 -3.96
N GLN A 84 -0.84 -0.11 -3.07
CA GLN A 84 -1.88 0.71 -2.46
C GLN A 84 -1.30 1.77 -1.52
N GLN A 85 -0.24 1.44 -0.77
CA GLN A 85 0.46 2.39 0.09
C GLN A 85 1.20 3.45 -0.72
N GLU A 86 1.77 3.09 -1.88
CA GLU A 86 2.40 4.05 -2.78
C GLU A 86 1.38 5.05 -3.34
N GLU A 87 0.21 4.57 -3.78
CA GLU A 87 -0.91 5.43 -4.21
C GLU A 87 -1.37 6.37 -3.09
N LEU A 88 -1.56 5.85 -1.87
CA LEU A 88 -1.90 6.66 -0.71
C LEU A 88 -0.83 7.73 -0.43
N SER A 89 0.46 7.38 -0.52
CA SER A 89 1.56 8.34 -0.34
C SER A 89 1.47 9.48 -1.34
N GLU A 90 1.24 9.19 -2.63
CA GLU A 90 1.08 10.21 -3.66
C GLU A 90 -0.12 11.13 -3.40
N ILE A 91 -1.24 10.58 -2.92
CA ILE A 91 -2.42 11.37 -2.54
C ILE A 91 -2.10 12.30 -1.37
N ILE A 92 -1.43 11.80 -0.32
CA ILE A 92 -1.05 12.60 0.86
C ILE A 92 -0.05 13.70 0.49
N ASP A 93 0.93 13.41 -0.38
CA ASP A 93 1.91 14.38 -0.84
C ASP A 93 1.25 15.56 -1.58
N VAL A 94 0.22 15.29 -2.38
CA VAL A 94 -0.55 16.33 -3.08
C VAL A 94 -1.51 17.06 -2.13
N LEU A 95 -2.14 16.35 -1.19
CA LEU A 95 -3.08 16.93 -0.22
C LEU A 95 -2.36 17.85 0.78
N GLY A 96 -1.11 17.52 1.11
CA GLY A 96 -0.23 18.30 2.00
C GLY A 96 -0.44 18.05 3.50
N TYR A 97 -1.32 17.11 3.86
CA TYR A 97 -1.56 16.68 5.25
C TYR A 97 -2.25 15.30 5.26
N ILE A 98 -2.26 14.64 6.43
CA ILE A 98 -3.00 13.40 6.65
C ILE A 98 -4.36 13.75 7.27
N PRO A 99 -5.50 13.47 6.61
CA PRO A 99 -6.81 13.76 7.18
C PRO A 99 -7.13 12.83 8.35
N GLU A 100 -7.97 13.30 9.27
CA GLU A 100 -8.51 12.46 10.33
C GLU A 100 -9.48 11.44 9.76
N VAL A 101 -9.26 10.17 10.06
CA VAL A 101 -10.13 9.06 9.64
C VAL A 101 -10.52 8.28 10.89
N PRO A 102 -11.79 8.35 11.31
CA PRO A 102 -12.31 7.56 12.44
C PRO A 102 -12.04 6.08 12.25
N LEU A 103 -12.00 5.32 13.36
CA LEU A 103 -11.97 3.88 13.25
C LEU A 103 -13.32 3.40 12.71
N ASP A 104 -13.29 2.36 11.89
CA ASP A 104 -14.51 1.72 11.37
C ASP A 104 -15.20 1.00 12.56
N GLY A 105 -15.96 1.75 13.36
CA GLY A 105 -16.54 1.31 14.63
C GLY A 105 -17.05 2.44 15.53
N ASP A 106 -16.67 3.69 15.26
CA ASP A 106 -17.14 4.88 15.99
C ASP A 106 -18.32 5.56 15.26
N GLU A 107 -19.48 4.88 15.18
CA GLU A 107 -20.79 5.51 14.86
C GLU A 107 -21.63 5.71 16.12
#